data_AF-A0ABD6CC24-F1
#
_entry.id   AF-A0ABD6CC24-F1
#
_cell.length_a   1.000
_cell.length_b   1.000
_cell.length_c   1.000
_cell.angle_alpha   90.00
_cell.angle_beta   90.00
_cell.angle_gamma   90.00
#
_symmetry.space_group_name_H-M   'P 1'
#
loop_
_entity.id
_entity.type
_entity.pdbx_description
1 polymer ?
#
loop_
_entity_poly.entity_id
_entity_poly.type
_entity_poly.pdbx_seq_one_letter_code
_entity_poly.pdbx_strand_id
1 'polypeptide(L)'
;MGQFTKRNLRPIRASRSTTSITFLSWIDKQFEWLSTGVKLRRTSDDIYETNRESSLERFASCEYSVRDQYVLTTRRHPELERYVKWYDTGQKRYPRDLTLSPTILKLWYVCDGHLIWGSGGHVRPQVWVSAENERDRIAYIRELFEQTPISPSFRDGRLMLTSDETEWFFEYIGRPVPGFEYKFATESKEQYEKTKEAFYWRHTTTNAT
;
A
#
# COMPACT_ATOMS: atom_id res chain seq x y z
N MET A 1 -7.13 40.58 16.54
CA MET A 1 -5.88 39.95 17.00
C MET A 1 -6.23 38.76 17.88
N GLY A 2 -6.36 37.57 17.29
CA GLY A 2 -6.61 36.33 18.04
C GLY A 2 -5.28 35.66 18.35
N GLN A 3 -4.95 35.53 19.64
CA GLN A 3 -3.77 34.83 20.11
C GLN A 3 -3.86 33.34 19.74
N PHE A 4 -2.98 32.88 18.86
CA PHE A 4 -2.71 31.45 18.69
C PHE A 4 -1.92 30.97 19.91
N THR A 5 -2.61 30.39 20.88
CA THR A 5 -1.98 29.67 21.98
C THR A 5 -1.27 28.44 21.42
N LYS A 6 0.04 28.34 21.71
CA LYS A 6 0.89 27.19 21.36
C LYS A 6 0.21 25.88 21.77
N ARG A 7 -0.42 25.18 20.81
CA ARG A 7 -0.77 23.77 20.98
C ARG A 7 0.53 23.04 21.29
N ASN A 8 0.56 22.27 22.38
CA ASN A 8 1.67 21.38 22.72
C ASN A 8 2.03 20.50 21.51
N LEU A 9 3.04 20.91 20.73
CA LEU A 9 3.53 20.19 19.55
C LEU A 9 4.33 18.98 20.04
N ARG A 10 3.62 17.92 20.40
CA ARG A 10 4.26 16.60 20.56
C ARG A 10 4.66 16.14 19.16
N PRO A 11 5.90 15.65 18.96
CA PRO A 11 6.33 15.15 17.66
C PRO A 11 5.38 14.05 17.17
N ILE A 12 5.21 13.95 15.85
CA ILE A 12 4.27 13.00 15.26
C ILE A 12 4.83 11.57 15.25
N ARG A 13 3.95 10.58 15.12
CA ARG A 13 4.30 9.17 14.91
C ARG A 13 3.66 8.66 13.62
N ALA A 14 4.28 7.69 12.98
CA ALA A 14 3.71 6.96 11.86
C ALA A 14 3.09 5.63 12.33
N SER A 15 2.09 5.15 11.60
CA SER A 15 1.43 3.87 11.85
C SER A 15 1.06 3.20 10.53
N ARG A 16 1.26 1.88 10.44
CA ARG A 16 0.83 1.07 9.30
C ARG A 16 0.14 -0.19 9.81
N SER A 17 -1.00 -0.51 9.20
CA SER A 17 -1.69 -1.79 9.41
C SER A 17 -1.76 -2.57 8.11
N THR A 18 -1.62 -3.90 8.19
CA THR A 18 -1.71 -4.84 7.06
C THR A 18 -2.00 -6.25 7.59
N THR A 19 -2.34 -7.17 6.71
CA THR A 19 -2.48 -8.60 7.01
C THR A 19 -1.14 -9.35 6.93
N SER A 20 -0.12 -8.78 6.29
CA SER A 20 1.22 -9.40 6.14
C SER A 20 2.12 -9.11 7.35
N ILE A 21 2.22 -10.05 8.29
CA ILE A 21 3.13 -9.92 9.43
C ILE A 21 4.61 -9.91 8.97
N THR A 22 4.95 -10.71 7.95
CA THR A 22 6.30 -10.79 7.37
C THR A 22 6.79 -9.43 6.88
N PHE A 23 5.92 -8.68 6.19
CA PHE A 23 6.25 -7.34 5.71
C PHE A 23 6.44 -6.35 6.86
N LEU A 24 5.57 -6.37 7.87
CA LEU A 24 5.74 -5.48 9.02
C LEU A 24 7.00 -5.80 9.81
N SER A 25 7.35 -7.09 9.96
CA SER A 25 8.60 -7.52 10.60
C SER A 25 9.83 -7.09 9.79
N TRP A 26 9.72 -7.02 8.46
CA TRP A 26 10.78 -6.44 7.64
C TRP A 26 10.89 -4.93 7.83
N ILE A 27 9.78 -4.18 7.86
CA ILE A 27 9.77 -2.73 8.16
C ILE A 27 10.33 -2.46 9.56
N ASP A 28 9.96 -3.27 10.54
CA ASP A 28 10.46 -3.17 11.92
C ASP A 28 11.97 -3.19 11.97
N LYS A 29 12.59 -4.10 11.21
CA LYS A 29 14.05 -4.16 11.03
C LYS A 29 14.61 -2.94 10.31
N GLN A 30 13.90 -2.35 9.34
CA GLN A 30 14.36 -1.14 8.65
C GLN A 30 14.32 0.11 9.55
N PHE A 31 13.37 0.16 10.49
CA PHE A 31 13.20 1.29 11.41
C PHE A 31 13.97 1.11 12.72
N GLU A 32 14.38 -0.11 13.05
CA GLU A 32 15.19 -0.43 14.23
C GLU A 32 14.59 0.22 15.50
N TRP A 33 15.39 1.02 16.20
CA TRP A 33 15.01 1.72 17.42
C TRP A 33 13.85 2.71 17.21
N LEU A 34 13.55 3.14 15.99
CA LEU A 34 12.43 4.04 15.75
C LEU A 34 11.08 3.29 15.83
N SER A 35 11.06 1.98 15.61
CA SER A 35 9.84 1.16 15.71
C SER A 35 9.47 0.85 17.16
N THR A 36 8.19 0.55 17.40
CA THR A 36 7.68 0.01 18.67
C THR A 36 7.33 -1.48 18.58
N GLY A 37 7.81 -2.16 17.54
CA GLY A 37 7.49 -3.56 17.25
C GLY A 37 6.15 -3.74 16.52
N VAL A 38 6.00 -4.93 15.94
CA VAL A 38 4.76 -5.41 15.31
C VAL A 38 3.83 -5.99 16.37
N LYS A 39 2.54 -5.64 16.30
CA LYS A 39 1.51 -6.13 17.24
C LYS A 39 0.28 -6.60 16.47
N LEU A 40 -0.40 -7.62 16.99
CA LEU A 40 -1.75 -7.95 16.55
C LEU A 40 -2.68 -6.79 16.95
N ARG A 41 -3.41 -6.23 15.98
CA ARG A 41 -4.34 -5.12 16.18
C ARG A 41 -5.76 -5.62 16.37
N ARG A 42 -6.17 -6.57 15.53
CA ARG A 42 -7.50 -7.19 15.52
C ARG A 42 -7.37 -8.62 15.04
N THR A 43 -8.08 -9.53 15.68
CA THR A 43 -8.23 -10.89 15.14
C THR A 43 -9.20 -10.87 13.96
N SER A 44 -9.13 -11.90 13.14
CA SER A 44 -10.09 -12.19 12.09
C SER A 44 -11.52 -12.33 12.64
N ASP A 45 -11.71 -12.96 13.80
CA ASP A 45 -13.01 -13.05 14.49
C ASP A 45 -13.54 -11.67 14.91
N ASP A 46 -12.71 -10.82 15.53
CA ASP A 46 -13.09 -9.47 15.94
C ASP A 46 -13.54 -8.62 14.74
N ILE A 47 -12.88 -8.80 13.59
CA ILE A 47 -13.21 -8.09 12.35
C ILE A 47 -14.52 -8.65 11.77
N TYR A 48 -14.68 -9.96 11.77
CA TYR A 48 -15.89 -10.62 11.28
C TYR A 48 -17.12 -10.18 12.06
N GLU A 49 -17.08 -10.20 13.39
CA GLU A 49 -18.20 -9.76 14.25
C GLU A 49 -18.55 -8.29 14.03
N THR A 50 -17.56 -7.39 14.01
CA THR A 50 -17.81 -5.96 13.74
C THR A 50 -18.44 -5.73 12.35
N ASN A 51 -18.04 -6.53 11.35
CA ASN A 51 -18.60 -6.40 10.02
C ASN A 51 -20.04 -6.97 9.95
N ARG A 52 -20.36 -8.02 10.70
CA ARG A 52 -21.74 -8.54 10.82
C ARG A 52 -22.70 -7.53 11.44
N GLU A 53 -22.21 -6.76 12.40
CA GLU A 53 -22.96 -5.67 13.02
C GLU A 53 -23.08 -4.43 12.12
N SER A 54 -22.34 -4.39 11.00
CA SER A 54 -22.33 -3.25 10.09
C SER A 54 -23.58 -3.24 9.21
N SER A 55 -24.20 -2.08 9.07
CA SER A 55 -25.31 -1.84 8.13
C SER A 55 -24.89 -1.75 6.66
N LEU A 56 -23.61 -1.96 6.35
CA LEU A 56 -23.12 -1.90 4.97
C LEU A 56 -23.48 -3.20 4.22
N GLU A 57 -24.25 -3.07 3.14
CA GLU A 57 -24.75 -4.20 2.32
C GLU A 57 -23.66 -5.20 1.90
N ARG A 58 -22.43 -4.74 1.67
CA ARG A 58 -21.27 -5.58 1.30
C ARG A 58 -20.91 -6.64 2.34
N PHE A 59 -21.36 -6.48 3.59
CA PHE A 59 -21.10 -7.44 4.68
C PHE A 59 -22.32 -8.30 5.01
N ALA A 60 -23.50 -7.95 4.48
CA ALA A 60 -24.77 -8.61 4.82
C ALA A 60 -25.02 -9.93 4.07
N SER A 61 -24.24 -10.26 3.03
CA SER A 61 -24.63 -11.28 2.05
C SER A 61 -23.53 -12.25 1.59
N CYS A 62 -22.32 -12.21 2.17
CA CYS A 62 -21.24 -13.09 1.72
C CYS A 62 -20.63 -13.86 2.90
N GLU A 63 -20.42 -15.17 2.74
CA GLU A 63 -19.33 -15.84 3.44
C GLU A 63 -18.02 -15.31 2.85
N TYR A 64 -17.20 -14.67 3.67
CA TYR A 64 -15.87 -14.21 3.26
C TYR A 64 -14.85 -14.53 4.35
N SER A 65 -13.64 -14.90 3.92
CA SER A 65 -12.54 -15.13 4.84
C SER A 65 -11.96 -13.79 5.31
N VAL A 66 -11.96 -13.61 6.63
CA VAL A 66 -11.37 -12.44 7.27
C VAL A 66 -10.00 -12.81 7.78
N ARG A 67 -9.07 -11.87 7.77
CA ARG A 67 -7.69 -12.10 8.20
C ARG A 67 -7.33 -11.22 9.37
N ASP A 68 -6.49 -11.74 10.24
CA ASP A 68 -5.87 -10.96 11.32
C ASP A 68 -5.20 -9.71 10.75
N GLN A 69 -5.36 -8.60 11.48
CA GLN A 69 -4.73 -7.35 11.15
C GLN A 69 -3.62 -7.05 12.14
N TYR A 70 -2.42 -6.83 11.63
CA TYR A 70 -1.25 -6.43 12.40
C TYR A 70 -0.99 -4.94 12.23
N VAL A 71 -0.30 -4.35 13.21
CA VAL A 71 0.08 -2.94 13.19
C VAL A 71 1.53 -2.77 13.64
N LEU A 72 2.23 -1.84 12.98
CA LEU A 72 3.50 -1.31 13.41
C LEU A 72 3.34 0.19 13.63
N THR A 73 3.90 0.70 14.73
CA THR A 73 3.96 2.13 14.99
C THR A 73 5.38 2.57 15.26
N THR A 74 5.71 3.80 14.88
CA THR A 74 6.98 4.40 15.28
C THR A 74 6.86 5.10 16.62
N ARG A 75 8.00 5.34 17.28
CA ARG A 75 8.14 6.36 18.31
C ARG A 75 7.86 7.73 17.70
N ARG A 76 7.52 8.69 18.56
CA ARG A 76 7.39 10.09 18.17
C ARG A 76 8.78 10.64 17.92
N HIS A 77 9.00 11.30 16.78
CA HIS A 77 10.30 11.85 16.44
C HIS A 77 10.17 13.13 15.59
N PRO A 78 10.90 14.21 15.89
CA PRO A 78 10.83 15.47 15.12
C PRO A 78 11.09 15.29 13.62
N GLU A 79 12.02 14.40 13.23
CA GLU A 79 12.26 14.08 11.81
C GLU A 79 11.03 13.60 11.04
N LEU A 80 10.03 13.03 11.73
CA LEU A 80 8.79 12.62 11.06
C LEU A 80 7.93 13.83 10.65
N GLU A 81 8.13 15.00 11.26
CA GLU A 81 7.38 16.23 10.94
C GLU A 81 7.56 16.68 9.49
N ARG A 82 8.65 16.27 8.83
CA ARG A 82 8.85 16.47 7.38
C ARG A 82 7.73 15.87 6.53
N TYR A 83 6.95 14.93 7.06
CA TYR A 83 5.80 14.32 6.39
C TYR A 83 4.47 15.05 6.65
N VAL A 84 4.44 16.05 7.54
CA VAL A 84 3.24 16.87 7.78
C VAL A 84 2.79 17.58 6.50
N LYS A 85 3.74 17.94 5.63
CA LYS A 85 3.46 18.56 4.30
C LYS A 85 2.48 17.79 3.44
N TRP A 86 2.35 16.48 3.68
CA TRP A 86 1.36 15.64 3.00
C TRP A 86 -0.08 15.98 3.39
N TYR A 87 -0.30 16.80 4.42
CA TYR A 87 -1.61 17.11 4.98
C TYR A 87 -1.88 18.62 5.05
N ASP A 88 -1.03 19.46 4.44
CA ASP A 88 -1.15 20.93 4.51
C ASP A 88 -2.47 21.46 3.95
N THR A 89 -3.08 20.74 3.00
CA THR A 89 -4.37 21.10 2.42
C THR A 89 -5.57 20.59 3.25
N GLY A 90 -5.32 20.04 4.45
CA GLY A 90 -6.33 19.38 5.28
C GLY A 90 -6.72 17.96 4.83
N GLN A 91 -6.13 17.47 3.73
CA GLN A 91 -6.31 16.11 3.21
C GLN A 91 -4.96 15.55 2.80
N LYS A 92 -4.83 14.22 2.72
CA LYS A 92 -3.58 13.58 2.28
C LYS A 92 -3.30 13.89 0.81
N ARG A 93 -2.27 14.66 0.50
CA ARG A 93 -1.81 15.02 -0.84
C ARG A 93 -0.32 14.77 -0.99
N TYR A 94 0.11 14.38 -2.18
CA TYR A 94 1.53 14.24 -2.50
C TYR A 94 2.16 15.64 -2.60
N PRO A 95 3.32 15.85 -1.98
CA PRO A 95 3.97 17.15 -1.98
C PRO A 95 4.57 17.46 -3.36
N ARG A 96 4.61 18.75 -3.73
CA ARG A 96 5.06 19.19 -5.06
C ARG A 96 6.49 18.82 -5.39
N ASP A 97 7.33 18.70 -4.37
CA ASP A 97 8.75 18.33 -4.45
C ASP A 97 9.00 16.81 -4.35
N LEU A 98 7.95 15.97 -4.48
CA LEU A 98 8.11 14.51 -4.47
C LEU A 98 8.89 14.07 -5.72
N THR A 99 10.02 13.41 -5.51
CA THR A 99 10.77 12.73 -6.58
C THR A 99 10.58 11.23 -6.47
N LEU A 100 10.23 10.57 -7.57
CA LEU A 100 10.09 9.12 -7.61
C LEU A 100 11.47 8.45 -7.60
N SER A 101 11.72 7.63 -6.59
CA SER A 101 12.86 6.73 -6.52
C SER A 101 12.39 5.27 -6.66
N PRO A 102 13.30 4.32 -6.96
CA PRO A 102 12.95 2.90 -6.98
C PRO A 102 12.28 2.43 -5.69
N THR A 103 12.74 2.93 -4.54
CA THR A 103 12.19 2.59 -3.22
C THR A 103 10.78 3.14 -3.02
N ILE A 104 10.50 4.38 -3.45
CA ILE A 104 9.16 4.98 -3.35
C ILE A 104 8.17 4.21 -4.23
N LEU A 105 8.54 3.96 -5.49
CA LEU A 105 7.70 3.20 -6.43
C LEU A 105 7.43 1.78 -5.94
N LYS A 106 8.47 1.08 -5.43
CA LYS A 106 8.33 -0.25 -4.83
C LYS A 106 7.32 -0.26 -3.71
N LEU A 107 7.47 0.63 -2.72
CA LEU A 107 6.61 0.64 -1.55
C LEU A 107 5.19 1.10 -1.88
N TRP A 108 5.03 2.00 -2.85
CA TRP A 108 3.72 2.38 -3.36
C TRP A 108 3.00 1.20 -4.03
N TYR A 109 3.67 0.49 -4.93
CA TYR A 109 3.12 -0.72 -5.56
C TYR A 109 2.80 -1.82 -4.54
N VAL A 110 3.70 -2.08 -3.61
CA VAL A 110 3.47 -3.08 -2.55
C VAL A 110 2.24 -2.74 -1.72
N CYS A 111 2.03 -1.47 -1.39
CA CYS A 111 0.94 -1.03 -0.53
C CYS A 111 -0.41 -0.95 -1.26
N ASP A 112 -0.41 -0.36 -2.46
CA ASP A 112 -1.63 0.12 -3.13
C ASP A 112 -1.74 -0.38 -4.58
N GLY A 113 -0.83 -1.24 -5.02
CA GLY A 113 -0.80 -1.80 -6.36
C GLY A 113 -1.08 -3.30 -6.45
N HIS A 114 -1.38 -3.75 -7.66
CA HIS A 114 -1.61 -5.14 -8.03
C HIS A 114 -1.37 -5.36 -9.54
N LEU A 115 -1.30 -6.62 -9.96
CA LEU A 115 -1.26 -6.99 -11.38
C LEU A 115 -2.68 -7.23 -11.89
N ILE A 116 -2.97 -6.71 -13.08
CA ILE A 116 -4.13 -7.09 -13.89
C ILE A 116 -3.64 -7.95 -15.03
N TRP A 117 -4.28 -9.10 -15.20
CA TRP A 117 -4.00 -10.04 -16.28
C TRP A 117 -5.06 -9.86 -17.37
N GLY A 118 -4.62 -9.79 -18.62
CA GLY A 118 -5.53 -9.69 -19.76
C GLY A 118 -6.40 -10.94 -19.92
N SER A 119 -7.47 -10.80 -20.70
CA SER A 119 -8.29 -11.92 -21.19
C SER A 119 -7.87 -12.33 -22.60
N GLY A 120 -8.20 -13.54 -23.03
CA GLY A 120 -8.15 -13.92 -24.45
C GLY A 120 -6.75 -14.02 -25.06
N GLY A 121 -5.76 -14.58 -24.34
CA GLY A 121 -4.41 -14.81 -24.87
C GLY A 121 -3.40 -13.70 -24.60
N HIS A 122 -3.83 -12.57 -24.03
CA HIS A 122 -2.92 -11.57 -23.47
C HIS A 122 -2.30 -12.08 -22.17
N VAL A 123 -1.13 -12.70 -22.29
CA VAL A 123 -0.41 -13.34 -21.17
C VAL A 123 0.37 -12.36 -20.30
N ARG A 124 0.72 -11.17 -20.80
CA ARG A 124 1.54 -10.21 -20.07
C ARG A 124 0.68 -9.36 -19.13
N PRO A 125 1.04 -9.22 -17.85
CA PRO A 125 0.26 -8.43 -16.91
C PRO A 125 0.48 -6.93 -17.11
N GLN A 126 -0.35 -6.15 -16.42
CA GLN A 126 -0.23 -4.70 -16.28
C GLN A 126 -0.19 -4.33 -14.80
N VAL A 127 0.70 -3.43 -14.42
CA VAL A 127 0.72 -2.83 -13.09
C VAL A 127 -0.37 -1.78 -12.96
N TRP A 128 -1.19 -1.93 -11.92
CA TRP A 128 -2.18 -0.94 -11.51
C TRP A 128 -1.85 -0.47 -10.10
N VAL A 129 -1.80 0.84 -9.87
CA VAL A 129 -1.51 1.44 -8.55
C VAL A 129 -2.55 2.51 -8.21
N SER A 130 -3.13 2.43 -7.01
CA SER A 130 -4.09 3.45 -6.56
C SER A 130 -3.39 4.76 -6.16
N ALA A 131 -3.95 5.87 -6.64
CA ALA A 131 -3.63 7.25 -6.29
C ALA A 131 -4.93 8.06 -6.10
N GLU A 132 -5.93 7.48 -5.43
CA GLU A 132 -7.27 8.07 -5.25
C GLU A 132 -7.21 9.49 -4.68
N ASN A 133 -6.25 9.73 -3.79
CA ASN A 133 -6.01 11.02 -3.18
C ASN A 133 -5.45 12.08 -4.14
N GLU A 134 -5.24 11.76 -5.42
CA GLU A 134 -4.81 12.67 -6.49
C GLU A 134 -5.73 12.59 -7.71
N ARG A 135 -6.94 12.04 -7.56
CA ARG A 135 -7.92 11.85 -8.67
C ARG A 135 -8.22 13.12 -9.47
N ASP A 136 -8.12 14.28 -8.83
CA ASP A 136 -8.35 15.64 -9.34
C ASP A 136 -7.05 16.34 -9.81
N ARG A 137 -5.88 15.70 -9.67
CA ARG A 137 -4.55 16.26 -9.96
C ARG A 137 -3.79 15.48 -11.04
N ILE A 138 -4.50 15.14 -12.13
CA ILE A 138 -3.97 14.36 -13.26
C ILE A 138 -2.68 14.96 -13.85
N ALA A 139 -2.62 16.27 -14.03
CA ALA A 139 -1.45 16.94 -14.58
C ALA A 139 -0.21 16.77 -13.70
N TYR A 140 -0.38 16.88 -12.38
CA TYR A 140 0.70 16.66 -11.42
C TYR A 140 1.17 15.21 -11.40
N ILE A 141 0.23 14.25 -11.53
CA ILE A 141 0.60 12.85 -11.67
C ILE A 141 1.46 12.63 -12.93
N ARG A 142 1.13 13.25 -14.06
CA ARG A 142 1.95 13.15 -15.28
C ARG A 142 3.34 13.75 -15.06
N GLU A 143 3.40 14.96 -14.49
CA GLU A 143 4.65 15.65 -14.12
C GLU A 143 5.57 14.78 -13.26
N LEU A 144 4.98 14.05 -12.29
CA LEU A 144 5.72 13.17 -11.38
C LEU A 144 6.50 12.06 -12.10
N PHE A 145 6.04 11.64 -13.29
CA PHE A 145 6.67 10.59 -14.10
C PHE A 145 7.50 11.13 -15.27
N GLU A 146 7.56 12.44 -15.51
CA GLU A 146 8.31 13.04 -16.64
C GLU A 146 9.81 12.71 -16.61
N GLN A 147 10.37 12.44 -15.43
CA GLN A 147 11.77 12.05 -15.26
C GLN A 147 12.01 10.54 -15.38
N THR A 148 10.98 9.77 -15.74
CA THR A 148 11.02 8.32 -15.89
C THR A 148 10.70 7.93 -17.34
N PRO A 149 11.17 6.77 -17.83
CA PRO A 149 10.83 6.30 -19.17
C PRO A 149 9.41 5.74 -19.28
N ILE A 150 8.63 5.71 -18.18
CA ILE A 150 7.23 5.28 -18.18
C ILE A 150 6.30 6.49 -18.19
N SER A 151 5.19 6.37 -18.91
CA SER A 151 4.16 7.39 -19.05
C SER A 151 2.81 6.77 -18.66
N PRO A 152 2.57 6.50 -17.37
CA PRO A 152 1.36 5.85 -16.89
C PRO A 152 0.11 6.58 -17.37
N SER A 153 -0.87 5.80 -17.85
CA SER A 153 -2.22 6.34 -17.98
C SER A 153 -2.82 6.51 -16.58
N PHE A 154 -3.60 7.58 -16.40
CA PHE A 154 -4.24 7.89 -15.13
C PHE A 154 -5.75 8.06 -15.31
N ARG A 155 -6.52 7.19 -14.68
CA ARG A 155 -7.98 7.16 -14.79
C ARG A 155 -8.60 6.71 -13.47
N ASP A 156 -9.68 7.38 -13.07
CA ASP A 156 -10.48 6.99 -11.90
C ASP A 156 -9.63 6.75 -10.64
N GLY A 157 -8.66 7.65 -10.39
CA GLY A 157 -7.77 7.58 -9.23
C GLY A 157 -6.70 6.48 -9.31
N ARG A 158 -6.41 5.93 -10.50
CA ARG A 158 -5.45 4.82 -10.67
C ARG A 158 -4.45 5.08 -11.77
N LEU A 159 -3.20 4.75 -11.48
CA LEU A 159 -2.11 4.62 -12.45
C LEU A 159 -2.19 3.25 -13.10
N MET A 160 -2.09 3.21 -14.42
CA MET A 160 -2.09 1.97 -15.20
C MET A 160 -0.91 2.00 -16.16
N LEU A 161 -0.02 1.03 -16.01
CA LEU A 161 1.11 0.81 -16.90
C LEU A 161 0.70 -0.14 -18.03
N THR A 162 1.25 0.09 -19.22
CA THR A 162 1.26 -0.91 -20.29
C THR A 162 2.09 -2.13 -19.86
N SER A 163 2.03 -3.22 -20.63
CA SER A 163 2.83 -4.41 -20.34
C SER A 163 4.34 -4.15 -20.50
N ASP A 164 4.75 -3.34 -21.49
CA ASP A 164 6.16 -2.98 -21.68
C ASP A 164 6.67 -2.13 -20.52
N GLU A 165 5.89 -1.13 -20.10
CA GLU A 165 6.23 -0.31 -18.93
C GLU A 165 6.23 -1.13 -17.63
N THR A 166 5.40 -2.18 -17.55
CA THR A 166 5.36 -3.09 -16.40
C THR A 166 6.67 -3.88 -16.27
N GLU A 167 7.22 -4.38 -17.38
CA GLU A 167 8.52 -5.07 -17.37
C GLU A 167 9.63 -4.13 -16.89
N TRP A 168 9.72 -2.93 -17.50
CA TRP A 168 10.67 -1.91 -17.06
C TRP A 168 10.48 -1.55 -15.58
N PHE A 169 9.24 -1.43 -15.13
CA PHE A 169 8.92 -1.09 -13.74
C PHE A 169 9.50 -2.11 -12.76
N PHE A 170 9.39 -3.41 -13.06
CA PHE A 170 9.95 -4.46 -12.21
C PHE A 170 11.48 -4.54 -12.28
N GLU A 171 12.07 -4.28 -13.45
CA GLU A 171 13.53 -4.13 -13.56
C GLU A 171 14.04 -2.96 -12.70
N TYR A 172 13.34 -1.82 -12.74
CA TYR A 172 13.73 -0.60 -12.03
C TYR A 172 13.58 -0.71 -10.52
N ILE A 173 12.43 -1.20 -10.03
CA ILE A 173 12.22 -1.35 -8.59
C ILE A 173 13.01 -2.55 -8.02
N GLY A 174 13.33 -3.55 -8.86
CA GLY A 174 14.11 -4.72 -8.50
C GLY A 174 13.35 -5.73 -7.62
N ARG A 175 14.07 -6.41 -6.73
CA ARG A 175 13.55 -7.58 -5.98
C ARG A 175 12.36 -7.25 -5.06
N PRO A 176 11.44 -8.21 -4.84
CA PRO A 176 10.31 -8.06 -3.92
C PRO A 176 10.75 -7.77 -2.49
N VAL A 177 9.85 -7.13 -1.73
CA VAL A 177 9.98 -7.04 -0.28
C VAL A 177 9.40 -8.31 0.38
N PRO A 178 9.90 -8.71 1.57
CA PRO A 178 9.39 -9.89 2.27
C PRO A 178 7.87 -9.85 2.49
N GLY A 179 7.20 -10.95 2.16
CA GLY A 179 5.74 -11.09 2.32
C GLY A 179 4.92 -10.41 1.23
N PHE A 180 5.52 -10.10 0.08
CA PHE A 180 4.85 -9.59 -1.12
C PHE A 180 5.44 -10.16 -2.41
N GLU A 181 6.14 -11.30 -2.32
CA GLU A 181 6.79 -11.97 -3.45
C GLU A 181 5.80 -12.31 -4.56
N TYR A 182 4.57 -12.70 -4.20
CA TYR A 182 3.53 -13.00 -5.17
C TYR A 182 3.17 -11.80 -6.07
N LYS A 183 3.27 -10.57 -5.57
CA LYS A 183 3.01 -9.37 -6.39
C LYS A 183 4.04 -9.20 -7.51
N PHE A 184 5.18 -9.86 -7.42
CA PHE A 184 6.27 -9.79 -8.40
C PHE A 184 6.28 -11.00 -9.34
N ALA A 185 5.31 -11.91 -9.23
CA ALA A 185 5.18 -13.06 -10.14
C ALA A 185 4.54 -12.64 -11.47
N THR A 186 5.35 -12.19 -12.44
CA THR A 186 4.89 -11.65 -13.72
C THR A 186 4.88 -12.65 -14.88
N GLU A 187 5.47 -13.84 -14.70
CA GLU A 187 5.61 -14.85 -15.76
C GLU A 187 4.27 -15.42 -16.23
N SER A 188 3.33 -15.67 -15.31
CA SER A 188 2.00 -16.19 -15.65
C SER A 188 0.98 -15.93 -14.55
N LYS A 189 -0.30 -15.82 -14.95
CA LYS A 189 -1.42 -15.68 -14.03
C LYS A 189 -1.51 -16.85 -13.06
N GLU A 190 -1.26 -18.07 -13.54
CA GLU A 190 -1.29 -19.27 -12.71
C GLU A 190 -0.25 -19.22 -11.60
N GLN A 191 1.00 -18.85 -11.94
CA GLN A 191 2.06 -18.69 -10.94
C GLN A 191 1.74 -17.58 -9.95
N TYR A 192 1.19 -16.46 -10.41
CA TYR A 192 0.74 -15.37 -9.55
C TYR A 192 -0.33 -15.84 -8.55
N GLU A 193 -1.40 -16.50 -9.01
CA GLU A 193 -2.46 -16.95 -8.11
C GLU A 193 -1.96 -18.04 -7.15
N LYS A 194 -1.15 -18.99 -7.63
CA LYS A 194 -0.53 -20.04 -6.79
C LYS A 194 0.34 -19.45 -5.69
N THR A 195 1.20 -18.49 -6.03
CA THR A 195 2.09 -17.84 -5.04
C THR A 195 1.31 -16.96 -4.07
N LYS A 196 0.24 -16.30 -4.54
CA LYS A 196 -0.66 -15.49 -3.72
C LYS A 196 -1.43 -16.34 -2.72
N GLU A 197 -1.98 -17.47 -3.15
CA GLU A 197 -2.66 -18.42 -2.26
C GLU A 197 -1.69 -18.97 -1.21
N ALA A 198 -0.51 -19.43 -1.64
CA ALA A 198 0.54 -19.89 -0.73
C ALA A 198 0.99 -18.81 0.26
N PHE A 199 1.06 -17.55 -0.18
CA PHE A 199 1.35 -16.42 0.70
C PHE A 199 0.27 -16.26 1.79
N TYR A 200 -1.00 -16.23 1.40
CA TYR A 200 -2.09 -16.09 2.37
C TYR A 200 -2.14 -17.26 3.34
N TRP A 201 -1.92 -18.48 2.88
CA TRP A 201 -1.84 -19.66 3.74
C TRP A 201 -0.72 -19.57 4.79
N ARG A 202 0.47 -19.08 4.40
CA ARG A 202 1.65 -19.06 5.28
C ARG A 202 1.74 -17.87 6.22
N HIS A 203 1.18 -16.73 5.82
CA HIS A 203 1.49 -15.44 6.44
C HIS A 203 0.26 -14.72 6.99
N THR A 204 -0.93 -15.32 6.90
CA THR A 204 -2.15 -14.75 7.44
C THR A 204 -2.93 -15.79 8.22
N THR A 205 -3.48 -15.39 9.36
CA THR A 205 -4.45 -16.19 10.12
C THR A 205 -5.84 -15.77 9.67
N THR A 206 -6.73 -16.74 9.45
CA THR A 206 -8.15 -16.50 9.17
C THR A 206 -9.02 -16.97 10.31
N ASN A 207 -10.25 -16.47 10.35
CA ASN A 207 -11.26 -16.98 11.27
C ASN A 207 -11.47 -18.47 11.03
N ALA A 208 -11.72 -19.23 12.10
CA ALA A 208 -12.12 -20.63 11.96
C ALA A 208 -13.52 -20.66 11.31
N THR A 209 -13.62 -21.33 10.16
CA THR A 209 -14.91 -21.67 9.54
C THR A 209 -15.67 -22.68 10.38
#